data_AF-A0A7V2ANU9-F1
#
_entry.id   AF-A0A7V2ANU9-F1
#
_cell.length_a   1.000
_cell.length_b   1.000
_cell.length_c   1.000
_cell.angle_alpha   90.00
_cell.angle_beta   90.00
_cell.angle_gamma   90.00
#
_symmetry.space_group_name_H-M   'P 1'
#
loop_
_entity.id
_entity.type
_entity.pdbx_description
1 polymer ?
#
loop_
_entity_poly.entity_id
_entity_poly.type
_entity_poly.pdbx_seq_one_letter_code
_entity_poly.pdbx_strand_id
1 'polypeptide(L)' 'MMMDTQSAMDIIGSKYEIKVLYDGSPVWIQGVNGDIARVKFLETGGEGEVPVHDLIKADDR' A
#
# COMPACT_ATOMS: atom_id res chain seq x y z
N MET A 1 -8.08 -4.61 8.90
CA MET A 1 -9.05 -4.81 7.81
C MET A 1 -8.21 -4.91 6.54
N MET A 2 -8.34 -6.00 5.77
CA MET A 2 -7.56 -6.20 4.53
C MET A 2 -7.96 -5.15 3.48
N MET A 3 -7.03 -4.70 2.64
CA MET A 3 -7.32 -3.70 1.59
C MET A 3 -7.97 -4.31 0.36
N ASP A 4 -8.91 -3.57 -0.23
CA ASP A 4 -9.48 -3.84 -1.56
C ASP A 4 -8.91 -2.88 -2.62
N THR A 5 -9.01 -3.25 -3.90
CA THR A 5 -8.45 -2.48 -5.03
C THR A 5 -9.00 -1.07 -5.13
N GLN A 6 -10.28 -0.86 -4.84
CA GLN A 6 -10.91 0.45 -4.89
C GLN A 6 -10.32 1.36 -3.80
N SER A 7 -10.20 0.83 -2.58
CA SER A 7 -9.55 1.48 -1.45
C SER A 7 -8.08 1.85 -1.70
N ALA A 8 -7.36 1.07 -2.52
CA ALA A 8 -5.98 1.35 -2.89
C ALA A 8 -5.87 2.48 -3.93
N MET A 9 -6.78 2.53 -4.90
CA MET A 9 -6.84 3.62 -5.89
C MET A 9 -7.19 4.97 -5.25
N ASP A 10 -8.11 4.97 -4.28
CA ASP A 10 -8.46 6.20 -3.54
C ASP A 10 -7.29 6.75 -2.71
N ILE A 11 -6.36 5.90 -2.27
CA ILE A 11 -5.13 6.35 -1.58
C ILE A 11 -4.24 7.15 -2.52
N ILE A 12 -4.04 6.67 -3.74
CA ILE A 12 -3.18 7.31 -4.73
C ILE A 12 -3.72 8.70 -5.09
N GLY A 13 -5.05 8.86 -5.13
CA GLY A 13 -5.71 10.14 -5.40
C GLY A 13 -5.79 11.08 -4.20
N SER A 14 -5.50 10.60 -2.98
CA SER A 14 -5.65 11.41 -1.77
C SER A 14 -4.36 12.14 -1.42
N LYS A 15 -4.48 13.42 -1.03
CA LYS A 15 -3.35 14.24 -0.53
C LYS A 15 -2.87 13.84 0.88
N TYR A 16 -3.53 12.87 1.51
CA TYR A 16 -3.19 12.39 2.83
C TYR A 16 -2.21 11.21 2.71
N GLU A 17 -1.11 11.24 3.46
CA GLU A 17 -0.21 10.08 3.59
C GLU A 17 -0.96 8.96 4.31
N ILE A 18 -1.53 8.04 3.53
CA ILE A 18 -2.15 6.86 4.09
C ILE A 18 -1.05 5.84 4.32
N LYS A 19 -0.77 5.57 5.58
CA LYS A 19 0.26 4.61 5.97
C LYS A 19 -0.21 3.20 5.63
N VAL A 20 0.50 2.56 4.70
CA VAL A 20 0.24 1.19 4.27
C VAL A 20 1.34 0.28 4.80
N LEU A 21 0.96 -0.90 5.28
CA LEU A 21 1.88 -1.94 5.74
C LEU A 21 1.77 -3.16 4.83
N TYR A 22 2.91 -3.77 4.54
CA TYR A 22 3.03 -5.10 3.94
C TYR A 22 3.87 -5.97 4.88
N ASP A 23 3.30 -7.09 5.34
CA ASP A 23 3.94 -7.99 6.31
C ASP A 23 4.48 -7.26 7.57
N GLY A 24 3.77 -6.23 8.03
CA GLY A 24 4.17 -5.39 9.16
C GLY A 24 5.21 -4.30 8.84
N SER A 25 5.83 -4.32 7.66
CA SER A 25 6.74 -3.27 7.20
C SER A 25 5.99 -2.13 6.51
N PRO A 26 6.30 -0.85 6.82
CA PRO A 26 5.67 0.28 6.16
C PRO A 26 6.15 0.43 4.71
N VAL A 27 5.17 0.54 3.81
CA VAL A 27 5.38 0.63 2.37
C VAL A 27 4.63 1.81 1.76
N TRP A 28 5.17 2.33 0.66
CA TRP A 28 4.55 3.34 -0.18
C TRP A 28 4.02 2.72 -1.45
N ILE A 29 2.74 2.85 -1.75
CA ILE A 29 2.18 2.35 -3.02
C ILE A 29 2.58 3.34 -4.14
N GLN A 30 3.33 2.86 -5.12
CA GLN A 30 3.75 3.64 -6.30
C GLN A 30 2.76 3.49 -7.47
N GLY A 31 2.04 2.38 -7.53
CA GLY A 31 1.02 2.12 -8.54
C GLY A 31 0.34 0.78 -8.31
N VAL A 32 -0.84 0.59 -8.91
CA VAL A 32 -1.60 -0.67 -8.86
C VAL A 32 -1.96 -1.07 -10.28
N ASN A 33 -1.68 -2.33 -10.63
CA ASN A 33 -2.04 -2.93 -11.91
C ASN A 33 -2.84 -4.21 -11.66
N GLY A 34 -4.16 -4.10 -11.79
CA GLY A 34 -5.08 -5.19 -11.43
C GLY A 34 -5.06 -5.46 -9.92
N ASP A 35 -4.66 -6.68 -9.55
CA ASP A 35 -4.55 -7.20 -8.19
C ASP A 35 -3.14 -7.08 -7.59
N ILE A 36 -2.18 -6.53 -8.35
CA ILE A 36 -0.79 -6.34 -7.91
C ILE A 36 -0.50 -4.85 -7.69
N ALA A 37 0.08 -4.52 -6.54
CA ALA A 37 0.57 -3.21 -6.20
C ALA A 37 2.10 -3.16 -6.29
N ARG A 38 2.63 -2.17 -7.00
CA ARG A 38 4.04 -1.80 -6.91
C ARG A 38 4.22 -0.94 -5.67
N VAL A 39 5.09 -1.37 -4.78
CA VAL A 39 5.35 -0.73 -3.50
C VAL A 39 6.83 -0.42 -3.32
N LYS A 40 7.11 0.60 -2.51
CA LYS A 40 8.45 0.94 -2.03
C LYS A 40 8.50 0.79 -0.53
N PHE A 41 9.39 -0.08 -0.04
CA PHE A 41 9.63 -0.28 1.38
C PHE A 41 10.30 0.95 1.97
N LEU A 42 9.68 1.56 2.98
CA LEU A 42 10.20 2.78 3.59
C LEU A 42 11.44 2.51 4.46
N GLU A 43 11.55 1.31 5.01
CA GLU A 43 12.68 0.92 5.87
C GLU A 43 13.97 0.67 5.08
N THR A 44 13.86 -0.02 3.94
CA THR A 44 15.02 -0.43 3.13
C THR A 44 15.23 0.43 1.89
N GLY A 45 14.21 1.19 1.48
CA GLY A 45 14.19 1.92 0.21
C GLY A 45 14.01 1.02 -1.02
N GLY A 46 13.90 -0.30 -0.84
CA GLY A 46 13.69 -1.26 -1.91
C GLY A 46 12.31 -1.15 -2.54
N GLU A 47 12.17 -1.61 -3.77
CA GLU A 47 10.89 -1.68 -4.49
C GLU A 47 10.49 -3.13 -4.69
N GLY A 48 9.19 -3.40 -4.70
CA GLY A 48 8.64 -4.74 -4.91
C GLY A 48 7.22 -4.70 -5.46
N GLU A 49 6.76 -5.84 -5.93
CA GLU A 49 5.39 -6.05 -6.38
C GLU A 49 4.72 -7.03 -5.43
N VAL A 50 3.60 -6.63 -4.85
CA VAL A 50 2.88 -7.42 -3.84
C VAL A 50 1.38 -7.44 -4.15
N PRO A 51 0.66 -8.52 -3.80
CA PRO A 51 -0.78 -8.56 -3.94
C PRO A 51 -1.44 -7.45 -3.12
N VAL A 52 -2.42 -6.76 -3.70
CA VAL A 52 -3.15 -5.67 -3.01
C VAL A 52 -3.84 -6.18 -1.73
N HIS A 53 -4.33 -7.42 -1.74
CA HIS A 53 -5.02 -8.01 -0.59
C HIS A 53 -4.10 -8.25 0.62
N ASP A 54 -2.78 -8.29 0.42
CA ASP A 54 -1.79 -8.42 1.49
C ASP A 54 -1.43 -7.07 2.12
N LEU A 55 -1.88 -5.96 1.53
CA LEU A 55 -1.68 -4.63 2.07
C LEU A 55 -2.69 -4.32 3.17
N ILE A 56 -2.21 -3.68 4.24
CA ILE A 56 -3.00 -3.29 5.39
C ILE A 56 -2.88 -1.77 5.57
N LYS A 57 -4.01 -1.04 5.59
CA LYS A 57 -4.00 0.35 6.04
C LYS A 57 -3.73 0.36 7.54
N ALA A 58 -2.66 1.04 7.96
CA ALA A 58 -2.50 1.40 9.35
C ALA A 58 -3.47 2.55 9.63
N ASP A 59 -4.65 2.22 10.15
CA ASP A 59 -5.60 3.19 10.67
C ASP A 59 -4.95 3.82 11.92
N ASP A 60 -4.51 5.07 11.80
CA ASP A 60 -4.00 5.88 12.91
C ASP A 60 -5.23 6.32 13.71
N ARG A 61 -5.54 5.55 14.75
CA ARG A 61 -6.70 5.78 15.61
C ARG A 61 -6.40 6.78 16.71
#